data_AF-A0A357YHX7-F1
#
_entry.id   AF-A0A357YHX7-F1
#
_cell.length_a   1.000
_cell.length_b   1.000
_cell.length_c   1.000
_cell.angle_alpha   90.00
_cell.angle_beta   90.00
_cell.angle_gamma   90.00
#
_symmetry.space_group_name_H-M   'P 1'
#
loop_
_entity.id
_entity.type
_entity.pdbx_description
1 polymer ?
#
loop_
_entity_poly.entity_id
_entity_poly.type
_entity_poly.pdbx_seq_one_letter_code
_entity_poly.pdbx_strand_id
1 'polypeptide(L)'
;MKSKTFIILVLVTIFMSFKNNNEDKSNSQAGGFNIKEDLLLVQFDCKTDVDDLHTVAAFATLLSDSVFSTIKYHAVAGTYGIQGGLYVPPNDLFQLAFGDNWTDAHNNVILAVEKVKEIVKMTLKNQGNIWIAEAGQSDFSAELIKAIQKDIPEINTTQC
;
A
#
# COMPACT_ATOMS: atom_id res chain seq x y z
N MET A 1 -54.27 21.19 -0.15
CA MET A 1 -52.98 21.93 -0.28
C MET A 1 -51.93 21.49 0.73
N LYS A 2 -52.25 21.26 2.01
CA LYS A 2 -51.28 20.92 3.07
C LYS A 2 -50.50 19.60 2.87
N SER A 3 -51.11 18.55 2.29
CA SER A 3 -50.39 17.28 2.05
C SER A 3 -49.38 17.34 0.90
N LYS A 4 -49.65 18.15 -0.14
CA LYS A 4 -48.71 18.36 -1.26
C LYS A 4 -47.47 19.12 -0.81
N THR A 5 -47.62 20.10 0.09
CA THR A 5 -46.50 20.82 0.70
C THR A 5 -45.63 19.91 1.57
N PHE A 6 -46.25 18.95 2.29
CA PHE A 6 -45.53 17.99 3.13
C PHE A 6 -44.70 16.99 2.31
N ILE A 7 -45.25 16.49 1.20
CA ILE A 7 -44.56 15.58 0.28
C ILE A 7 -43.33 16.27 -0.36
N ILE A 8 -43.45 17.54 -0.73
CA ILE A 8 -42.33 18.32 -1.28
C ILE A 8 -41.23 18.51 -0.24
N LEU A 9 -41.59 18.77 1.03
CA LEU A 9 -40.61 18.95 2.10
C LEU A 9 -39.80 17.66 2.37
N VAL A 10 -40.45 16.50 2.35
CA VAL A 10 -39.81 15.19 2.53
C VAL A 10 -38.86 14.86 1.37
N LEU A 11 -39.27 15.17 0.13
CA LEU A 11 -38.42 14.98 -1.06
C LEU A 11 -37.16 15.87 -1.02
N VAL A 12 -37.28 17.11 -0.56
CA VAL A 12 -36.13 18.03 -0.42
C VAL A 12 -35.14 17.54 0.64
N THR A 13 -35.63 17.00 1.76
CA THR A 13 -34.74 16.42 2.80
C THR A 13 -34.04 15.15 2.34
N ILE A 14 -34.68 14.31 1.51
CA ILE A 14 -34.04 13.12 0.93
C ILE A 14 -32.95 13.54 -0.06
N PHE A 15 -33.18 14.55 -0.88
CA PHE A 15 -32.16 15.07 -1.81
C PHE A 15 -30.97 15.75 -1.11
N MET A 16 -31.16 16.40 0.05
CA MET A 16 -30.05 16.98 0.82
C MET A 16 -29.17 15.95 1.54
N SER A 17 -29.71 14.75 1.83
CA SER A 17 -28.92 13.65 2.42
C SER A 17 -27.98 12.96 1.43
N PHE A 18 -28.07 13.28 0.13
CA PHE A 18 -27.12 12.86 -0.91
C PHE A 18 -26.10 13.97 -1.24
N LYS A 19 -25.65 14.73 -0.23
CA LYS A 19 -24.38 15.44 -0.38
C LYS A 19 -23.27 14.39 -0.37
N ASN A 20 -22.84 13.96 -1.56
CA ASN A 20 -21.58 13.26 -1.73
C ASN A 20 -20.48 14.08 -1.03
N ASN A 21 -19.75 13.43 -0.13
CA ASN A 21 -18.43 13.86 0.28
C ASN A 21 -17.48 13.66 -0.90
N ASN A 22 -17.67 14.42 -1.99
CA ASN A 22 -16.57 14.69 -2.90
C ASN A 22 -15.70 15.72 -2.19
N GLU A 23 -14.88 15.25 -1.25
CA GLU A 23 -13.67 16.00 -0.92
C GLU A 23 -12.90 16.20 -2.23
N ASP A 24 -12.51 17.45 -2.49
CA ASP A 24 -11.71 17.83 -3.66
C ASP A 24 -10.52 16.87 -3.82
N LYS A 25 -10.63 15.94 -4.79
CA LYS A 25 -9.56 15.03 -5.23
C LYS A 25 -8.39 15.77 -5.92
N SER A 26 -8.45 17.10 -6.02
CA SER A 26 -7.53 17.87 -6.87
C SER A 26 -6.16 18.16 -6.24
N ASN A 27 -5.94 17.85 -4.95
CA ASN A 27 -4.65 18.09 -4.28
C ASN A 27 -3.96 16.84 -3.71
N SER A 28 -4.56 15.65 -3.81
CA SER A 28 -3.97 14.40 -3.29
C SER A 28 -3.50 13.44 -4.37
N GLN A 29 -3.47 13.87 -5.63
CA GLN A 29 -3.21 13.00 -6.77
C GLN A 29 -1.85 13.32 -7.40
N ALA A 30 -0.91 12.37 -7.34
CA ALA A 30 0.36 12.44 -8.06
C ALA A 30 0.30 11.49 -9.27
N GLY A 31 -0.19 11.98 -10.41
CA GLY A 31 -0.46 11.14 -11.58
C GLY A 31 -1.60 10.15 -11.32
N GLY A 32 -1.33 8.85 -11.40
CA GLY A 32 -2.31 7.80 -11.07
C GLY A 32 -2.42 7.49 -9.57
N PHE A 33 -1.43 7.89 -8.77
CA PHE A 33 -1.34 7.56 -7.35
C PHE A 33 -2.18 8.54 -6.50
N ASN A 34 -3.10 7.99 -5.70
CA ASN A 34 -3.85 8.77 -4.71
C ASN A 34 -3.14 8.74 -3.36
N ILE A 35 -2.47 9.83 -3.00
CA ILE A 35 -1.69 9.98 -1.76
C ILE A 35 -2.50 9.68 -0.49
N LYS A 36 -3.82 9.95 -0.51
CA LYS A 36 -4.69 9.73 0.65
C LYS A 36 -5.16 8.28 0.78
N GLU A 37 -5.33 7.57 -0.33
CA GLU A 37 -6.05 6.28 -0.36
C GLU A 37 -5.10 5.11 -0.63
N ASP A 38 -4.15 5.31 -1.54
CA ASP A 38 -3.27 4.26 -2.04
C ASP A 38 -2.12 3.95 -1.08
N LEU A 39 -1.61 2.73 -1.17
CA LEU A 39 -0.43 2.26 -0.44
C LEU A 39 0.72 2.04 -1.41
N LEU A 40 1.89 2.60 -1.10
CA LEU A 40 3.15 2.25 -1.74
C LEU A 40 3.84 1.09 -0.98
N LEU A 41 3.79 -0.12 -1.53
CA LEU A 41 4.48 -1.30 -0.98
C LEU A 41 5.87 -1.40 -1.61
N VAL A 42 6.90 -1.06 -0.85
CA VAL A 42 8.28 -1.02 -1.36
C VAL A 42 9.02 -2.28 -0.94
N GLN A 43 9.43 -3.07 -1.92
CA GLN A 43 10.05 -4.37 -1.73
C GLN A 43 11.54 -4.28 -2.08
N PHE A 44 12.38 -4.68 -1.13
CA PHE A 44 13.83 -4.67 -1.24
C PHE A 44 14.38 -6.08 -1.13
N ASP A 45 15.18 -6.49 -2.11
CA ASP A 45 15.76 -7.83 -2.10
C ASP A 45 16.89 -7.95 -1.05
N CYS A 46 17.71 -6.90 -0.89
CA CYS A 46 18.89 -6.83 -0.03
C CYS A 46 19.91 -7.97 -0.29
N LYS A 47 20.05 -8.37 -1.56
CA LYS A 47 21.10 -9.27 -2.01
C LYS A 47 22.44 -8.53 -2.12
N THR A 48 23.45 -9.18 -2.71
CA THR A 48 24.86 -8.79 -2.64
C THR A 48 25.18 -7.37 -3.10
N ASP A 49 24.26 -6.72 -3.81
CA ASP A 49 24.39 -5.37 -4.33
C ASP A 49 24.10 -4.37 -3.20
N VAL A 50 25.16 -4.02 -2.44
CA VAL A 50 25.08 -3.15 -1.26
C VAL A 50 24.51 -1.76 -1.60
N ASP A 51 24.61 -1.33 -2.86
CA ASP A 51 23.99 -0.11 -3.35
C ASP A 51 22.46 -0.12 -3.31
N ASP A 52 21.80 -1.29 -3.27
CA ASP A 52 20.36 -1.39 -3.04
C ASP A 52 19.95 -0.83 -1.67
N LEU A 53 20.86 -0.87 -0.69
CA LEU A 53 20.64 -0.25 0.62
C LEU A 53 20.65 1.28 0.56
N HIS A 54 21.29 1.88 -0.45
CA HIS A 54 21.19 3.33 -0.64
C HIS A 54 19.77 3.74 -1.06
N THR A 55 19.03 2.88 -1.77
CA THR A 55 17.63 3.13 -2.11
C THR A 55 16.76 3.24 -0.84
N VAL A 56 17.05 2.45 0.19
CA VAL A 56 16.38 2.53 1.50
C VAL A 56 16.58 3.90 2.14
N ALA A 57 17.83 4.37 2.21
CA ALA A 57 18.16 5.68 2.77
C ALA A 57 17.59 6.85 1.93
N ALA A 58 17.65 6.73 0.59
CA ALA A 58 17.09 7.71 -0.32
C ALA A 58 15.56 7.80 -0.18
N PHE A 59 14.87 6.66 -0.08
CA PHE A 59 13.43 6.61 0.11
C PHE A 59 13.01 7.22 1.46
N ALA A 60 13.71 6.88 2.55
CA ALA A 60 13.47 7.50 3.85
C ALA A 60 13.69 9.02 3.83
N THR A 61 14.72 9.48 3.11
CA THR A 61 14.98 10.91 2.91
C THR A 61 13.84 11.58 2.15
N LEU A 62 13.35 10.96 1.07
CA LEU A 62 12.22 11.47 0.31
C LEU A 62 10.97 11.62 1.18
N LEU A 63 10.65 10.59 1.97
CA LEU A 63 9.50 10.58 2.87
C LEU A 63 9.62 11.58 4.04
N SER A 64 10.83 12.04 4.35
CA SER A 64 11.03 13.10 5.35
C SER A 64 10.64 14.49 4.85
N ASP A 65 10.54 14.67 3.52
CA ASP A 65 10.07 15.92 2.93
C ASP A 65 8.55 16.06 3.16
N SER A 66 8.12 17.26 3.54
CA SER A 66 6.71 17.60 3.79
C SER A 66 5.77 17.22 2.63
N VAL A 67 6.25 17.29 1.38
CA VAL A 67 5.48 16.95 0.17
C VAL A 67 5.13 15.46 0.12
N PHE A 68 5.99 14.60 0.64
CA PHE A 68 5.85 13.15 0.56
C PHE A 68 5.52 12.49 1.91
N SER A 69 5.62 13.24 3.01
CA SER A 69 5.39 12.76 4.38
C SER A 69 4.02 12.12 4.64
N THR A 70 3.03 12.42 3.80
CA THR A 70 1.67 11.86 3.91
C THR A 70 1.45 10.61 3.07
N ILE A 71 2.43 10.17 2.27
CA ILE A 71 2.33 8.93 1.50
C ILE A 71 2.22 7.76 2.47
N LYS A 72 1.18 6.94 2.30
CA LYS A 72 1.08 5.66 2.98
C LYS A 72 2.02 4.68 2.29
N TYR A 73 2.91 4.07 3.06
CA TYR A 73 3.83 3.07 2.55
C TYR A 73 3.97 1.91 3.53
N HIS A 74 4.54 0.81 3.06
CA HIS A 74 5.10 -0.23 3.91
C HIS A 74 6.31 -0.83 3.22
N ALA A 75 7.42 -0.98 3.93
CA ALA A 75 8.64 -1.58 3.37
C ALA A 75 8.69 -3.09 3.64
N VAL A 76 9.26 -3.87 2.73
CA VAL A 76 9.51 -5.30 2.91
C VAL A 76 10.95 -5.61 2.54
N ALA A 77 11.73 -6.15 3.49
CA ALA A 77 13.09 -6.60 3.25
C ALA A 77 13.10 -8.09 2.87
N GLY A 78 14.07 -8.52 2.05
CA GLY A 78 14.27 -9.94 1.75
C GLY A 78 13.37 -10.49 0.65
N THR A 79 12.87 -9.64 -0.26
CA THR A 79 12.01 -10.04 -1.39
C THR A 79 12.83 -10.50 -2.60
N TYR A 80 13.79 -11.40 -2.38
CA TYR A 80 14.73 -11.89 -3.41
C TYR A 80 14.29 -13.20 -4.10
N GLY A 81 13.10 -13.71 -3.77
CA GLY A 81 12.56 -14.95 -4.33
C GLY A 81 13.48 -16.15 -4.14
N ILE A 82 13.85 -16.80 -5.24
CA ILE A 82 14.70 -18.00 -5.27
C ILE A 82 16.19 -17.68 -5.52
N GLN A 83 16.56 -16.40 -5.55
CA GLN A 83 17.93 -15.96 -5.81
C GLN A 83 18.90 -16.48 -4.72
N GLY A 84 20.00 -17.08 -5.18
CA GLY A 84 21.12 -17.50 -4.33
C GLY A 84 21.97 -16.33 -3.85
N GLY A 85 23.20 -16.60 -3.40
CA GLY A 85 24.13 -15.56 -2.97
C GLY A 85 23.87 -15.00 -1.57
N LEU A 86 24.78 -14.12 -1.13
CA LEU A 86 24.74 -13.53 0.22
C LEU A 86 23.58 -12.54 0.34
N TYR A 87 22.98 -12.53 1.52
CA TYR A 87 22.03 -11.53 1.96
C TYR A 87 22.78 -10.52 2.82
N VAL A 88 22.54 -9.22 2.61
CA VAL A 88 23.11 -8.16 3.42
C VAL A 88 22.07 -7.74 4.46
N PRO A 89 22.19 -8.13 5.75
CA PRO A 89 21.14 -7.92 6.73
C PRO A 89 20.86 -6.42 6.94
N PRO A 90 19.67 -5.90 6.53
CA PRO A 90 19.42 -4.48 6.50
C PRO A 90 18.64 -4.01 7.74
N ASN A 91 18.41 -4.90 8.72
CA ASN A 91 17.46 -4.69 9.81
C ASN A 91 17.71 -3.39 10.59
N ASP A 92 18.97 -3.10 10.93
CA ASP A 92 19.33 -1.86 11.63
C ASP A 92 19.03 -0.61 10.78
N LEU A 93 19.30 -0.69 9.47
CA LEU A 93 18.98 0.37 8.51
C LEU A 93 17.47 0.55 8.35
N PHE A 94 16.71 -0.54 8.23
CA PHE A 94 15.25 -0.50 8.11
C PHE A 94 14.60 0.05 9.38
N GLN A 95 15.09 -0.35 10.56
CA GLN A 95 14.62 0.19 11.83
C GLN A 95 14.87 1.70 11.91
N LEU A 96 16.05 2.16 11.48
CA LEU A 96 16.38 3.58 11.44
C LEU A 96 15.53 4.35 10.41
N ALA A 97 15.30 3.75 9.23
CA ALA A 97 14.60 4.38 8.11
C ALA A 97 13.08 4.43 8.29
N PHE A 98 12.48 3.35 8.81
CA PHE A 98 11.04 3.12 8.77
C PHE A 98 10.40 2.88 10.13
N GLY A 99 11.17 2.82 11.22
CA GLY A 99 10.65 2.46 12.54
C GLY A 99 9.99 1.09 12.50
N ASP A 100 8.70 1.01 12.84
CA ASP A 100 7.91 -0.24 12.78
C ASP A 100 7.22 -0.47 11.43
N ASN A 101 7.36 0.46 10.48
CA ASN A 101 6.66 0.43 9.20
C ASN A 101 7.35 -0.43 8.13
N TRP A 102 7.83 -1.60 8.54
CA TRP A 102 8.44 -2.57 7.64
C TRP A 102 8.22 -4.02 8.09
N THR A 103 8.55 -4.96 7.22
CA THR A 103 8.44 -6.40 7.45
C THR A 103 9.66 -7.15 6.90
N ASP A 104 10.13 -8.15 7.64
CA ASP A 104 11.28 -8.97 7.31
C ASP A 104 10.84 -10.30 6.67
N ALA A 105 10.92 -10.39 5.34
CA ALA A 105 10.63 -11.61 4.59
C ALA A 105 11.82 -12.58 4.53
N HIS A 106 13.05 -12.11 4.79
CA HIS A 106 14.24 -12.96 4.82
C HIS A 106 14.15 -13.96 5.99
N ASN A 107 13.78 -13.49 7.17
CA ASN A 107 13.69 -14.32 8.37
C ASN A 107 12.49 -15.28 8.35
N ASN A 108 11.34 -14.83 7.83
CA ASN A 108 10.16 -15.69 7.70
C ASN A 108 9.18 -15.18 6.63
N VAL A 109 9.34 -15.67 5.41
CA VAL A 109 8.49 -15.27 4.26
C VAL A 109 7.00 -15.54 4.50
N ILE A 110 6.64 -16.63 5.19
CA ILE A 110 5.22 -16.99 5.42
C ILE A 110 4.57 -15.97 6.36
N LEU A 111 5.23 -15.65 7.49
CA LEU A 111 4.74 -14.64 8.42
C LEU A 111 4.75 -13.24 7.79
N ALA A 112 5.75 -12.94 6.96
CA ALA A 112 5.82 -11.67 6.25
C ALA A 112 4.65 -11.50 5.27
N VAL A 113 4.34 -12.53 4.47
CA VAL A 113 3.19 -12.54 3.56
C VAL A 113 1.89 -12.34 4.33
N GLU A 114 1.68 -13.03 5.45
CA GLU A 114 0.46 -12.87 6.26
C GLU A 114 0.34 -11.45 6.85
N LYS A 115 1.42 -10.87 7.36
CA LYS A 115 1.43 -9.49 7.87
C LYS A 115 1.13 -8.48 6.77
N VAL A 116 1.83 -8.57 5.63
CA VAL A 116 1.66 -7.63 4.50
C VAL A 116 0.28 -7.78 3.87
N LYS A 117 -0.26 -9.00 3.80
CA LYS A 117 -1.63 -9.27 3.33
C LYS A 117 -2.65 -8.47 4.13
N GLU A 118 -2.57 -8.41 5.46
CA GLU A 118 -3.52 -7.65 6.26
C GLU A 118 -3.42 -6.13 6.00
N ILE A 119 -2.22 -5.60 5.80
CA ILE A 119 -1.99 -4.20 5.43
C ILE A 119 -2.62 -3.89 4.07
N VAL A 120 -2.38 -4.75 3.08
CA VAL A 120 -2.95 -4.63 1.73
C VAL A 120 -4.46 -4.74 1.75
N LYS A 121 -5.02 -5.73 2.44
CA LYS A 121 -6.48 -5.92 2.57
C LYS A 121 -7.15 -4.69 3.18
N MET A 122 -6.53 -4.06 4.19
CA MET A 122 -7.06 -2.84 4.78
C MET A 122 -7.14 -1.70 3.74
N THR A 123 -6.10 -1.55 2.92
CA THR A 123 -6.05 -0.53 1.87
C THR A 123 -7.12 -0.79 0.80
N LEU A 124 -7.22 -2.02 0.31
CA LEU A 124 -8.22 -2.42 -0.69
C LEU A 124 -9.66 -2.24 -0.19
N LYS A 125 -9.94 -2.59 1.08
CA LYS A 125 -11.26 -2.36 1.71
C LYS A 125 -11.62 -0.88 1.76
N ASN A 126 -10.63 -0.01 1.87
CA ASN A 126 -10.79 1.44 1.85
C ASN A 126 -10.80 2.01 0.43
N GLN A 127 -10.94 1.17 -0.60
CA GLN A 127 -10.96 1.54 -2.02
C GLN A 127 -9.65 2.16 -2.53
N GLY A 128 -8.55 1.99 -1.79
CA GLY A 128 -7.21 2.37 -2.24
C GLY A 128 -6.56 1.29 -3.10
N ASN A 129 -5.63 1.71 -3.96
CA ASN A 129 -4.81 0.82 -4.77
C ASN A 129 -3.50 0.47 -4.06
N ILE A 130 -2.91 -0.65 -4.46
CA ILE A 130 -1.56 -1.05 -4.03
C ILE A 130 -0.60 -0.81 -5.18
N TRP A 131 0.42 -0.01 -4.93
CA TRP A 131 1.50 0.24 -5.86
C TRP A 131 2.73 -0.49 -5.34
N ILE A 132 3.19 -1.51 -6.07
CA ILE A 132 4.33 -2.33 -5.67
C ILE A 132 5.58 -1.82 -6.39
N ALA A 133 6.56 -1.35 -5.64
CA ALA A 133 7.90 -1.08 -6.14
C ALA A 133 8.78 -2.30 -5.84
N GLU A 134 9.18 -3.03 -6.88
CA GLU A 134 10.00 -4.24 -6.75
C GLU A 134 11.48 -3.97 -7.04
N ALA A 135 12.35 -4.57 -6.22
CA ALA A 135 13.80 -4.56 -6.40
C ALA A 135 14.39 -5.97 -6.62
N GLY A 136 13.58 -6.96 -7.02
CA GLY A 136 14.02 -8.35 -7.13
C GLY A 136 13.02 -9.22 -7.91
N GLN A 137 13.04 -10.53 -7.66
CA GLN A 137 12.09 -11.47 -8.25
C GLN A 137 10.71 -11.35 -7.59
N SER A 138 9.64 -11.42 -8.40
CA SER A 138 8.26 -11.18 -7.96
C SER A 138 7.62 -12.32 -7.15
N ASP A 139 8.39 -13.28 -6.64
CA ASP A 139 7.88 -14.42 -5.87
C ASP A 139 7.11 -13.96 -4.62
N PHE A 140 7.64 -12.96 -3.90
CA PHE A 140 6.95 -12.41 -2.72
C PHE A 140 5.60 -11.79 -3.12
N SER A 141 5.58 -10.98 -4.18
CA SER A 141 4.35 -10.41 -4.73
C SER A 141 3.36 -11.48 -5.19
N ALA A 142 3.83 -12.55 -5.83
CA ALA A 142 2.99 -13.64 -6.27
C ALA A 142 2.35 -14.39 -5.08
N GLU A 143 3.12 -14.70 -4.04
CA GLU A 143 2.59 -15.32 -2.82
C GLU A 143 1.63 -14.39 -2.07
N LEU A 144 1.93 -13.09 -2.01
CA LEU A 144 1.04 -12.08 -1.45
C LEU A 144 -0.30 -12.02 -2.20
N ILE A 145 -0.28 -11.96 -3.52
CA ILE A 145 -1.51 -11.94 -4.35
C ILE A 145 -2.33 -13.20 -4.14
N LYS A 146 -1.71 -14.39 -4.14
CA LYS A 146 -2.40 -15.66 -3.85
C LYS A 146 -3.03 -15.66 -2.46
N ALA A 147 -2.32 -15.12 -1.46
CA ALA A 147 -2.83 -15.05 -0.09
C ALA A 147 -4.01 -14.07 0.03
N ILE A 148 -3.97 -12.93 -0.66
CA ILE A 148 -5.08 -11.98 -0.76
C ILE A 148 -6.29 -12.61 -1.44
N GLN A 149 -6.09 -13.33 -2.56
CA GLN A 149 -7.19 -13.94 -3.32
C GLN A 149 -7.94 -15.02 -2.51
N LYS A 150 -7.27 -15.71 -1.57
CA LYS A 150 -7.94 -16.64 -0.65
C LYS A 150 -8.94 -15.93 0.27
N ASP A 151 -8.64 -14.69 0.66
CA ASP A 151 -9.46 -13.90 1.58
C ASP A 151 -10.46 -12.98 0.85
N ILE A 152 -10.17 -12.61 -0.40
CA ILE A 152 -11.01 -11.77 -1.27
C ILE A 152 -11.08 -12.42 -2.68
N PRO A 153 -11.89 -13.47 -2.86
CA PRO A 153 -11.96 -14.23 -4.11
C PRO A 153 -12.42 -13.42 -5.33
N GLU A 154 -13.08 -12.28 -5.11
CA GLU A 154 -13.61 -11.42 -6.16
C GLU A 154 -12.53 -10.55 -6.83
N ILE A 155 -11.33 -10.45 -6.24
CA ILE A 155 -10.23 -9.71 -6.87
C ILE A 155 -9.77 -10.46 -8.12
N ASN A 156 -9.84 -9.76 -9.26
CA ASN A 156 -9.29 -10.25 -10.51
C ASN A 156 -7.76 -10.10 -10.50
N THR A 157 -7.06 -11.22 -10.33
CA THR A 157 -5.59 -11.30 -10.32
C THR A 157 -5.02 -11.75 -11.67
N THR A 158 -5.84 -11.84 -12.71
CA THR A 158 -5.49 -12.44 -14.02
C THR A 158 -5.37 -11.43 -15.15
N GLN A 159 -5.70 -10.17 -14.89
CA GLN A 159 -5.65 -9.09 -15.86
C GLN A 159 -4.39 -8.25 -15.59
N CYS A 160 -3.34 -8.50 -16.38
CA CYS A 160 -2.12 -7.71 -16.44
C CYS A 160 -2.15 -6.79 -17.67
#